data_AF-A0ABD5ZMB6-F1
#
_entry.id   AF-A0ABD5ZMB6-F1
#
_cell.length_a   1.000
_cell.length_b   1.000
_cell.length_c   1.000
_cell.angle_alpha   90.00
_cell.angle_beta   90.00
_cell.angle_gamma   90.00
#
_symmetry.space_group_name_H-M   'P 1'
#
loop_
_entity.id
_entity.type
_entity.pdbx_description
1 polymer ?
#
loop_
_entity_poly.entity_id
_entity_poly.type
_entity_poly.pdbx_seq_one_letter_code
_entity_poly.pdbx_strand_id
1 'polypeptide(L)'
;MSDSDGETIGDLPPSAKLVYKVLEYQGSMTQKGIVEESMLSARTVRYALERLEDIDIVEEDVYFADARQNLYEIVDESPTADADEAEPAAADD
;
A
#
# COMPACT_ATOMS: atom_id res chain seq x y z
N MET A 1 21.76 14.63 -2.74
CA MET A 1 20.65 15.53 -3.09
C MET A 1 19.84 14.72 -4.07
N SER A 2 18.75 14.12 -3.60
CA SER A 2 17.92 13.23 -4.44
C SER A 2 17.22 14.06 -5.49
N ASP A 3 17.27 13.61 -6.74
CA ASP A 3 16.71 14.24 -7.94
C ASP A 3 15.18 14.07 -8.00
N SER A 4 14.50 13.95 -6.85
CA SER A 4 13.10 13.51 -6.78
C SER A 4 12.08 14.63 -7.01
N ASP A 5 12.50 15.91 -7.04
CA ASP A 5 11.63 17.09 -7.15
C ASP A 5 10.79 17.17 -8.45
N GLY A 6 10.79 16.14 -9.30
CA GLY A 6 9.90 16.02 -10.46
C GLY A 6 9.69 14.60 -10.99
N GLU A 7 10.03 13.56 -10.22
CA GLU A 7 9.80 12.17 -10.66
C GLU A 7 8.31 11.84 -10.55
N THR A 8 7.71 11.30 -11.62
CA THR A 8 6.31 10.87 -11.61
C THR A 8 6.21 9.34 -11.59
N ILE A 9 5.02 8.81 -11.32
CA ILE A 9 4.73 7.37 -11.44
C ILE A 9 5.16 6.79 -12.79
N GLY A 10 5.14 7.59 -13.87
CA GLY A 10 5.58 7.19 -15.20
C GLY A 10 7.07 6.85 -15.28
N ASP A 11 7.88 7.59 -14.53
CA ASP A 11 9.34 7.51 -14.49
C ASP A 11 9.83 6.38 -13.58
N LEU A 12 8.96 5.92 -12.66
CA LEU A 12 9.28 4.84 -11.73
C LEU A 12 9.57 3.49 -12.41
N PRO A 13 10.40 2.64 -11.78
CA PRO A 13 10.72 1.31 -12.28
C PRO A 13 9.46 0.43 -12.37
N PRO A 14 9.47 -0.63 -13.22
CA PRO A 14 8.30 -1.48 -13.43
C PRO A 14 7.74 -2.10 -12.15
N SER A 15 8.61 -2.43 -11.19
CA SER A 15 8.20 -2.98 -9.90
C SER A 15 7.37 -2.00 -9.08
N ALA A 16 7.72 -0.72 -9.07
CA ALA A 16 6.97 0.31 -8.35
C ALA A 16 5.62 0.59 -9.00
N LYS A 17 5.58 0.70 -10.32
CA LYS A 17 4.32 0.79 -11.07
C LYS A 17 3.40 -0.41 -10.83
N LEU A 18 3.95 -1.62 -10.75
CA LEU A 18 3.17 -2.81 -10.43
C LEU A 18 2.59 -2.75 -9.01
N VAL A 19 3.39 -2.37 -8.01
CA VAL A 19 2.91 -2.21 -6.63
C VAL A 19 1.81 -1.16 -6.54
N TYR A 20 1.98 0.00 -7.19
CA TYR A 20 0.93 1.01 -7.31
C TYR A 20 -0.35 0.40 -7.88
N LYS A 21 -0.27 -0.36 -8.97
CA LYS A 21 -1.47 -1.00 -9.54
C LYS A 21 -2.10 -2.02 -8.59
N VAL A 22 -1.31 -2.80 -7.85
CA VAL A 22 -1.87 -3.72 -6.84
C VAL A 22 -2.68 -2.96 -5.80
N LEU A 23 -2.14 -1.86 -5.26
CA LEU A 23 -2.85 -0.99 -4.32
C LEU A 23 -4.10 -0.36 -4.95
N GLU A 24 -4.03 0.08 -6.21
CA GLU A 24 -5.15 0.67 -6.95
C GLU A 24 -6.32 -0.33 -7.10
N TYR A 25 -6.03 -1.60 -7.35
CA TYR A 25 -7.05 -2.63 -7.56
C TYR A 25 -7.59 -3.26 -6.29
N GLN A 26 -6.78 -3.34 -5.23
CA GLN A 26 -7.13 -4.06 -4.01
C GLN A 26 -7.33 -3.17 -2.78
N GLY A 27 -7.03 -1.87 -2.90
CA GLY A 27 -7.10 -0.92 -1.80
C GLY A 27 -5.91 -1.02 -0.85
N SER A 28 -6.08 -0.41 0.32
CA SER A 28 -5.08 -0.35 1.37
C SER A 28 -4.71 -1.76 1.86
N MET A 29 -3.43 -2.08 1.92
CA MET A 29 -2.98 -3.41 2.35
C MET A 29 -1.61 -3.39 3.02
N THR A 30 -1.34 -4.45 3.78
CA THR A 30 -0.05 -4.59 4.48
C THR A 30 1.07 -4.91 3.49
N GLN A 31 2.30 -4.60 3.89
CA GLN A 31 3.51 -4.97 3.12
C GLN A 31 3.53 -6.45 2.71
N LYS A 32 3.03 -7.33 3.59
CA LYS A 32 2.93 -8.77 3.34
C LYS A 32 1.89 -9.10 2.27
N GLY A 33 0.73 -8.46 2.33
CA GLY A 33 -0.31 -8.60 1.30
C GLY A 33 0.20 -8.21 -0.08
N ILE A 34 0.89 -7.07 -0.18
CA ILE A 34 1.48 -6.60 -1.44
C ILE A 34 2.48 -7.62 -2.00
N VAL A 35 3.29 -8.26 -1.15
CA VAL A 35 4.23 -9.32 -1.57
C VAL A 35 3.49 -10.52 -2.17
N GLU A 36 2.41 -10.96 -1.53
CA GLU A 36 1.61 -12.09 -1.98
C GLU A 36 0.90 -11.79 -3.31
N GLU A 37 0.31 -10.60 -3.44
CA GLU A 37 -0.49 -10.22 -4.61
C GLU A 37 0.37 -9.82 -5.83
N SER A 38 1.49 -9.13 -5.60
CA SER A 38 2.40 -8.72 -6.68
C SER A 38 3.29 -9.85 -7.19
N MET A 39 3.41 -10.95 -6.43
CA MET A 39 4.38 -12.04 -6.69
C MET A 39 5.84 -11.57 -6.76
N LEU A 40 6.15 -10.41 -6.17
CA LEU A 40 7.50 -9.88 -6.06
C LEU A 40 8.16 -10.34 -4.76
N SER A 41 9.49 -10.22 -4.70
CA SER A 41 10.19 -10.45 -3.43
C SER A 41 9.86 -9.33 -2.42
N ALA A 42 9.87 -9.66 -1.12
CA ALA A 42 9.70 -8.66 -0.06
C ALA A 42 10.68 -7.49 -0.16
N ARG A 43 11.90 -7.73 -0.64
CA ARG A 43 12.90 -6.68 -0.88
C ARG A 43 12.48 -5.73 -2.00
N THR A 44 11.95 -6.29 -3.09
CA THR A 44 11.49 -5.52 -4.24
C THR A 44 10.25 -4.70 -3.89
N VAL A 45 9.34 -5.26 -3.08
CA VAL A 45 8.18 -4.52 -2.58
C VAL A 45 8.60 -3.36 -1.68
N ARG A 46 9.54 -3.55 -0.75
CA ARG A 46 10.06 -2.44 0.07
C ARG A 46 10.63 -1.32 -0.78
N TYR A 47 11.51 -1.68 -1.71
CA TYR A 47 12.08 -0.70 -2.63
C TYR A 47 11.01 0.01 -3.46
N ALA A 48 9.99 -0.70 -3.91
CA ALA A 48 8.87 -0.11 -4.65
C ALA A 48 8.05 0.87 -3.81
N LEU A 49 7.72 0.51 -2.57
CA LEU A 49 7.00 1.37 -1.62
C LEU A 49 7.82 2.62 -1.28
N GLU A 50 9.10 2.46 -0.95
CA GLU A 50 10.02 3.58 -0.71
C GLU A 50 10.00 4.57 -1.89
N ARG A 51 9.96 4.08 -3.14
CA ARG A 51 9.91 4.96 -4.32
C ARG A 51 8.57 5.62 -4.57
N LEU A 52 7.48 5.03 -4.10
CA LEU A 52 6.14 5.61 -4.20
C LEU A 52 5.92 6.66 -3.11
N GLU A 53 6.46 6.41 -1.90
CA GLU A 53 6.49 7.35 -0.79
C GLU A 53 7.39 8.56 -1.08
N ASP A 54 8.57 8.34 -1.70
CA ASP A 54 9.51 9.41 -2.08
C ASP A 54 8.89 10.47 -3.03
N ILE A 55 7.79 10.13 -3.71
CA ILE A 55 7.05 11.02 -4.63
C ILE A 55 5.63 11.32 -4.15
N ASP A 56 5.32 11.03 -2.88
CA ASP A 56 4.06 11.33 -2.20
C ASP A 56 2.81 10.73 -2.89
N ILE A 57 2.93 9.57 -3.54
CA ILE A 57 1.79 8.86 -4.17
C ILE A 57 1.25 7.74 -3.27
N VAL A 58 2.06 7.25 -2.33
CA VAL A 58 1.65 6.25 -1.33
C VAL A 58 2.03 6.76 0.05
N GLU A 59 1.15 6.52 1.02
CA GLU A 59 1.40 6.78 2.44
C GLU A 59 1.36 5.48 3.23
N GLU A 60 2.05 5.46 4.38
CA GLU A 60 1.99 4.39 5.36
C GLU A 60 1.29 4.83 6.64
N ASP A 61 0.44 3.96 7.18
CA ASP A 61 -0.19 4.13 8.50
C ASP A 61 -0.09 2.84 9.33
N VAL A 62 -0.19 2.96 10.66
CA VAL A 62 -0.14 1.84 11.58
C VAL A 62 -1.35 0.94 11.38
N TYR A 63 -1.12 -0.36 11.19
CA TYR A 63 -2.22 -1.31 11.11
C TYR A 63 -2.80 -1.60 12.50
N PHE A 64 -4.00 -1.11 12.80
CA PHE A 64 -4.59 -1.25 14.14
C PHE A 64 -4.74 -2.70 14.63
N ALA A 65 -5.02 -3.65 13.73
CA ALA A 65 -5.16 -5.06 14.11
C ALA A 65 -3.83 -5.72 14.49
N ASP A 66 -2.69 -5.23 13.96
CA ASP A 66 -1.35 -5.59 14.41
C ASP A 66 -0.39 -4.42 14.20
N ALA A 67 -0.15 -3.65 15.28
CA ALA A 67 0.69 -2.45 15.26
C ALA A 67 2.17 -2.67 14.89
N ARG A 68 2.59 -3.93 14.68
CA ARG A 68 3.91 -4.27 14.12
C ARG A 68 3.94 -4.20 12.60
N GLN A 69 2.79 -4.03 11.97
CA GLN A 69 2.62 -3.90 10.54
C GLN A 69 2.11 -2.50 10.20
N ASN A 70 2.43 -2.07 8.98
CA ASN A 70 1.89 -0.87 8.39
C ASN A 70 0.92 -1.25 7.26
N LEU A 71 -0.12 -0.45 7.10
CA LEU A 71 -0.97 -0.39 5.92
C LEU A 71 -0.36 0.62 4.95
N TYR A 72 -0.35 0.28 3.67
CA TYR A 72 0.04 1.17 2.59
C TYR A 72 -1.18 1.47 1.74
N GLU A 73 -1.40 2.75 1.42
CA GLU A 73 -2.52 3.21 0.62
C GLU A 73 -2.08 4.27 -0.39
N ILE A 74 -2.82 4.36 -1.51
CA ILE A 74 -2.56 5.41 -2.50
C ILE A 74 -3.16 6.71 -1.97
N VAL A 75 -2.37 7.78 -2.06
CA VAL A 75 -2.80 9.15 -1.77
C VAL A 75 -3.65 9.64 -2.94
N ASP A 76 -4.88 9.16 -3.03
CA ASP A 76 -5.88 9.65 -3.98
C ASP A 76 -6.94 10.44 -3.21
N GLU A 77 -7.30 11.64 -3.71
CA GLU A 77 -8.39 12.47 -3.17
C GLU A 77 -9.79 11.84 -3.36
N SER A 78 -9.88 10.57 -3.77
CA SER A 78 -11.13 9.84 -3.98
C SER A 78 -11.30 8.79 -2.87
N PRO A 79 -12.27 8.96 -1.96
CA PRO A 79 -12.47 8.02 -0.86
C PRO A 79 -12.98 6.71 -1.43
N THR A 80 -12.10 5.70 -1.52
CA THR A 80 -12.54 4.35 -1.83
C THR A 80 -12.86 3.67 -0.51
N ALA A 81 -14.16 3.52 -0.29
CA ALA A 81 -14.75 2.80 0.82
C ALA A 81 -14.38 1.31 0.81
N ASP A 82 -14.50 0.73 2.02
CA ASP A 82 -14.61 -0.70 2.36
C ASP A 82 -13.32 -1.49 2.61
N ALA A 83 -13.03 -1.75 3.90
CA ALA A 83 -13.12 -3.11 4.47
C ALA A 83 -12.74 -3.12 5.97
N ASP A 84 -13.65 -2.72 6.85
CA ASP A 84 -13.70 -3.24 8.23
C ASP A 84 -15.16 -3.55 8.59
N GLU A 85 -15.70 -4.61 8.00
CA GLU A 85 -16.80 -5.36 8.60
C GLU A 85 -16.19 -6.58 9.31
N ALA A 86 -15.63 -6.32 10.49
CA ALA A 86 -15.52 -7.32 11.53
C ALA A 86 -16.58 -7.00 12.60
N GLU A 87 -17.80 -7.51 12.42
CA GLU A 87 -18.69 -7.79 13.55
C GLU A 87 -18.37 -9.19 14.09
N PRO A 88 -17.74 -9.32 15.27
CA PRO A 88 -17.86 -10.53 16.05
C PRO A 88 -18.84 -10.27 17.20
N ALA A 89 -19.97 -10.97 17.25
CA ALA A 89 -20.52 -11.52 18.48
C ALA A 89 -21.78 -12.35 18.22
N ALA A 90 -21.65 -13.64 18.48
CA ALA A 90 -22.77 -14.52 18.79
C ALA A 90 -23.32 -14.25 20.22
N ALA A 91 -24.48 -14.88 20.49
CA ALA A 91 -25.17 -15.10 21.79
C ALA A 91 -26.19 -14.00 22.20
N ASP A 92 -27.39 -14.21 22.75
CA ASP A 92 -28.18 -15.36 23.25
C ASP A 92 -29.58 -14.76 23.62
N ASP A 93 -30.71 -15.37 23.22
CA ASP A 93 -32.00 -15.52 23.96
C ASP A 93 -33.04 -16.29 23.09
#